data_AF-A0A379WP39-F1
#
_entry.id   AF-A0A379WP39-F1
#
_cell.length_a   1.000
_cell.length_b   1.000
_cell.length_c   1.000
_cell.angle_alpha   90.00
_cell.angle_beta   90.00
_cell.angle_gamma   90.00
#
_symmetry.space_group_name_H-M   'P 1'
#
loop_
_entity.id
_entity.type
_entity.pdbx_description
1 polymer ?
#
loop_
_entity_poly.entity_id
_entity_poly.type
_entity_poly.pdbx_seq_one_letter_code
_entity_poly.pdbx_strand_id
1 'polypeptide(L)' 'MFRDWVLDVTNLTDRPQTLNIALAASGLLELLSQQPQPVNLAPGVRTTLFVPVRALEGFGEGEIQATISV' A
#
# COMPACT_ATOMS: atom_id res chain seq x y z
N MET A 1 -13.77 13.33 -3.12
CA MET A 1 -13.99 12.01 -3.76
C MET A 1 -13.09 11.00 -3.06
N PHE A 2 -13.63 9.87 -2.61
CA PHE A 2 -12.85 8.75 -2.10
C PHE A 2 -12.53 7.82 -3.29
N ARG A 3 -11.28 7.44 -3.48
CA ARG A 3 -10.90 6.43 -4.49
C ARG A 3 -10.24 5.28 -3.76
N ASP A 4 -10.76 4.08 -4.00
CA ASP A 4 -10.17 2.85 -3.49
C ASP A 4 -8.94 2.54 -4.34
N TRP A 5 -7.78 2.92 -3.82
CA TRP A 5 -6.50 2.52 -4.41
C TRP A 5 -6.16 1.11 -3.92
N VAL A 6 -5.57 0.31 -4.79
CA VAL A 6 -5.19 -1.06 -4.45
C VAL A 6 -3.71 -1.27 -4.73
N LEU A 7 -3.03 -1.95 -3.80
CA LEU A 7 -1.64 -2.36 -3.95
C LEU A 7 -1.60 -3.89 -4.07
N ASP A 8 -1.31 -4.37 -5.27
CA ASP A 8 -1.08 -5.79 -5.50
C ASP A 8 0.37 -6.16 -5.16
N VAL A 9 0.54 -7.16 -4.30
CA VAL A 9 1.85 -7.68 -3.90
C VAL A 9 1.91 -9.15 -4.25
N THR A 10 2.95 -9.57 -4.96
CA THR A 10 3.15 -10.96 -5.38
C THR A 10 4.49 -11.48 -4.86
N ASN A 11 4.48 -12.56 -4.09
CA ASN A 11 5.70 -13.25 -3.70
C ASN A 11 6.12 -14.22 -4.82
N LEU A 12 7.14 -13.85 -5.60
CA LEU A 12 7.68 -14.70 -6.68
C LEU A 12 8.81 -15.63 -6.21
N THR A 13 9.09 -15.69 -4.91
CA THR A 13 10.12 -16.58 -4.36
C THR A 13 9.58 -17.98 -4.11
N ASP A 14 10.49 -18.91 -3.83
CA ASP A 14 10.21 -20.30 -3.46
C ASP A 14 9.90 -20.48 -1.96
N ARG A 15 9.98 -19.42 -1.16
CA ARG A 15 9.79 -19.45 0.30
C ARG A 15 8.65 -18.53 0.75
N PRO A 16 7.96 -18.86 1.86
CA PRO A 16 7.04 -17.93 2.50
C PRO A 16 7.75 -16.64 2.88
N GLN A 17 7.06 -15.50 2.74
CA GLN A 17 7.55 -14.19 3.17
C GLN A 17 6.55 -13.53 4.11
N THR A 18 7.06 -12.86 5.13
CA THR A 18 6.29 -11.95 5.97
C THR A 18 6.77 -10.55 5.65
N LEU A 19 5.91 -9.74 5.01
CA LEU A 19 6.27 -8.40 4.56
C LEU A 19 5.72 -7.36 5.53
N ASN A 20 6.57 -6.44 5.95
CA ASN A 20 6.16 -5.18 6.57
C ASN A 20 6.04 -4.13 5.47
N ILE A 21 4.88 -3.49 5.37
CA ILE A 21 4.58 -2.49 4.33
C ILE A 21 4.21 -1.19 5.02
N ALA A 22 5.14 -0.24 4.99
CA ALA A 22 4.92 1.12 5.49
C ALA A 22 4.47 2.02 4.32
N LEU A 23 3.29 2.61 4.45
CA LEU A 23 2.75 3.57 3.50
C LEU A 23 2.86 4.99 4.07
N ALA A 24 3.19 5.94 3.20
CA ALA A 24 3.15 7.37 3.45
C ALA A 24 2.49 8.09 2.27
N ALA A 25 1.79 9.19 2.53
CA ALA A 25 1.27 10.08 1.51
C ALA A 25 1.83 11.49 1.68
N SER A 26 2.00 12.19 0.57
CA SER A 26 2.46 13.59 0.53
C SER A 26 1.72 14.38 -0.55
N GLY A 27 1.87 15.71 -0.54
CA GLY A 27 1.18 16.61 -1.47
C GLY A 27 -0.32 16.71 -1.18
N LEU A 28 -1.14 16.74 -2.24
CA LEU A 28 -2.61 16.86 -2.16
C LEU A 28 -3.30 15.50 -1.95
N LEU A 29 -2.72 14.62 -1.14
CA LEU A 29 -3.22 13.28 -0.88
C LEU A 29 -3.02 12.89 0.58
N GLU A 30 -4.02 12.20 1.14
CA GLU A 30 -4.00 11.71 2.53
C GLU A 30 -4.41 10.22 2.57
N LEU A 31 -3.74 9.44 3.44
CA LEU A 31 -4.12 8.06 3.76
C LEU A 31 -5.21 8.04 4.83
N LEU A 32 -6.27 7.26 4.61
CA LEU A 32 -7.40 7.18 5.54
C LEU A 32 -7.29 6.01 6.53
N SER A 33 -6.41 5.04 6.28
CA SER A 33 -6.21 3.87 7.13
C SER A 33 -4.86 3.89 7.82
N GLN A 34 -4.80 3.29 9.01
CA GLN A 34 -3.53 2.94 9.65
C GLN A 34 -2.80 1.86 8.82
N GLN A 35 -1.46 1.85 8.89
CA GLN A 35 -0.58 0.99 8.09
C GLN A 35 -0.99 -0.49 8.20
N PRO A 36 -0.91 -1.26 7.09
CA PRO A 36 -1.35 -2.65 7.09
C PRO A 36 -0.57 -3.48 8.12
N GLN A 37 -1.25 -4.45 8.73
CA GLN A 37 -0.59 -5.50 9.50
C GLN A 37 0.44 -6.24 8.62
N PRO A 38 1.45 -6.89 9.21
CA PRO A 38 2.38 -7.72 8.46
C PRO A 38 1.65 -8.71 7.55
N VAL A 39 2.09 -8.76 6.30
CA VAL A 39 1.43 -9.52 5.23
C VAL A 39 2.18 -10.83 5.03
N ASN A 40 1.54 -11.94 5.35
CA ASN A 40 2.08 -13.28 5.11
C ASN A 40 1.72 -13.75 3.71
N LEU A 41 2.74 -14.07 2.90
CA LEU A 41 2.60 -14.55 1.53
C LEU A 41 3.30 -15.89 1.34
N ALA A 42 2.52 -16.91 0.99
CA ALA A 42 3.08 -18.18 0.53
C ALA A 42 3.81 -18.01 -0.83
N PRO A 43 4.70 -18.95 -1.20
CA PRO A 43 5.37 -18.95 -2.50
C PRO A 43 4.38 -18.84 -3.66
N GLY A 44 4.66 -17.94 -4.62
CA GLY A 44 3.84 -17.74 -5.82
C GLY A 44 2.50 -17.03 -5.61
N VAL A 45 2.17 -16.62 -4.38
CA VAL A 45 0.86 -16.02 -4.07
C VAL A 45 0.85 -14.52 -4.29
N ARG A 46 -0.25 -14.03 -4.87
CA ARG A 46 -0.61 -12.60 -4.95
C ARG A 46 -1.64 -12.28 -3.87
N THR A 47 -1.49 -11.12 -3.22
CA THR A 47 -2.51 -10.48 -2.40
C THR A 47 -2.79 -9.06 -2.89
N THR A 48 -3.95 -8.53 -2.51
CA THR A 48 -4.36 -7.16 -2.81
C THR A 48 -4.62 -6.43 -1.50
N LEU A 49 -3.90 -5.33 -1.27
CA LEU A 49 -4.10 -4.47 -0.11
C LEU A 49 -4.95 -3.27 -0.52
N PHE A 50 -5.99 -3.00 0.25
CA PHE A 50 -6.82 -1.81 0.07
C PHE A 50 -6.15 -0.63 0.77
N VAL A 51 -5.91 0.43 0.00
CA VAL A 51 -5.28 1.67 0.46
C VAL A 51 -6.30 2.80 0.26
N PRO A 52 -7.20 3.03 1.24
CA PRO A 52 -8.18 4.10 1.13
C PRO A 52 -7.48 5.46 1.20
N VAL A 53 -7.68 6.28 0.17
CA VAL A 53 -7.06 7.60 0.06
C VAL A 53 -8.08 8.69 -0.19
N ARG A 54 -7.73 9.89 0.26
CA ARG A 54 -8.50 11.12 0.02
C ARG A 54 -7.63 12.13 -0.71
N ALA A 55 -8.14 12.65 -1.82
CA ALA A 55 -7.57 13.84 -2.45
C ALA A 55 -7.93 15.08 -1.61
N LEU A 56 -6.95 15.94 -1.38
CA LEU A 56 -7.11 17.22 -0.68
C LEU A 56 -7.49 18.33 -1.68
N GLU A 57 -8.01 19.45 -1.17
CA GLU A 57 -8.37 20.59 -2.00
C GLU A 57 -7.13 21.33 -2.53
N GLY A 58 -7.20 21.82 -3.76
CA GLY A 58 -6.14 22.59 -4.42
C GLY A 58 -5.83 22.13 -5.84
N PHE A 59 -4.88 22.80 -6.49
CA PHE A 59 -4.30 22.38 -7.76
C PHE A 59 -2.83 21.99 -7.54
N GLY A 60 -2.48 20.75 -7.89
CA GLY A 60 -1.16 20.20 -7.64
C GLY A 60 -1.16 18.68 -7.69
N GLU A 61 -0.09 18.09 -7.20
CA GLU A 61 0.15 16.64 -7.21
C GLU A 61 0.01 16.04 -5.81
N GLY A 62 -0.24 14.74 -5.76
CA GLY A 62 -0.18 13.93 -4.55
C GLY A 62 0.58 12.64 -4.83
N GLU A 63 1.30 12.16 -3.84
CA GLU A 63 2.17 10.98 -3.97
C GLU A 63 1.88 9.98 -2.84
N ILE A 64 2.01 8.69 -3.17
CA ILE A 64 2.00 7.59 -2.21
C ILE A 64 3.35 6.91 -2.31
N GLN A 65 4.03 6.75 -1.17
CA GLN A 65 5.28 6.00 -1.07
C GLN A 65 5.06 4.73 -0.26
N ALA A 66 5.61 3.61 -0.76
CA ALA A 66 5.61 2.34 -0.07
C ALA A 66 7.04 1.91 0.23
N THR A 67 7.32 1.59 1.49
CA THR A 67 8.58 0.95 1.92
C THR A 67 8.27 -0.49 2.33
N ILE A 68 8.95 -1.44 1.69
CA ILE A 68 8.73 -2.88 1.86
C ILE A 68 9.97 -3.50 2.50
N SER A 69 9.79 -4.20 3.61
CA SER A 69 10.83 -4.98 4.26
C SER A 69 10.34 -6.38 4.62
N VAL A 70 11.29 -7.32 4.74
CA VAL A 70 11.08 -8.74 5.03
C VAL A 70 11.51 -9.04 6.46
#